data_AF-A0A3N6H8E7-F1
#
_entry.id   AF-A0A3N6H8E7-F1
#
_cell.length_a   1.000
_cell.length_b   1.000
_cell.length_c   1.000
_cell.angle_alpha   90.00
_cell.angle_beta   90.00
_cell.angle_gamma   90.00
#
_symmetry.space_group_name_H-M   'P 1'
#
loop_
_entity.id
_entity.type
_entity.pdbx_description
1 polymer ?
#
loop_
_entity_poly.entity_id
_entity_poly.type
_entity_poly.pdbx_seq_one_letter_code
_entity_poly.pdbx_strand_id
1 'polypeptide(L)'
;MSGDGRESEGGEEEVRGARRIPGPRGAADDLDLESMALPALPPPGGAAADEPVPEQSRSAAGDAPEAPEAPETPEPAAHGDPEPLTTSPVLPHRVLKALLGAWALSACSAEETAAVEDHLTECAPCADEALRLRDAVGLLHTDGSLDLDPKLRSRVMDGCLSRRPARIPVPEWAAPYDAETARLDALLRDIGNAEWHAPVRLRWFEAEREVSRRTTVAGVINHLTAVDGLLSAALGLDDPLGYGEAPLDPTERTESYWSSTVPPPTRAVREPWRAQSHELIRTASFAGRNVAEASVSYGTFALPLQDALLDRAFECWVHGGDIAEAVDYPYPSPSAAHLHKMIDLAARMLPAALAGRRGAGLAGPAKDLVTAGAPGRSLHLEIEGHGGGDWYIALDSPAAVGSPERAVAQVALDGVEFCRLVAGRISPVEAAGGQEGDREAIRDVLFATASLSRL
;
A
#
# COMPACT_ATOMS: atom_id res chain seq x y z
N MET A 1 34.09 59.86 -41.96
CA MET A 1 34.75 59.51 -43.23
C MET A 1 35.37 58.14 -43.02
N SER A 2 34.64 57.10 -43.41
CA SER A 2 34.79 56.39 -44.70
C SER A 2 35.80 55.23 -44.51
N GLY A 3 35.49 53.98 -44.81
CA GLY A 3 34.36 53.46 -45.57
C GLY A 3 34.22 51.95 -45.46
N ASP A 4 33.13 51.56 -46.10
CA ASP A 4 32.47 50.27 -46.28
C ASP A 4 33.33 49.22 -47.04
N GLY A 5 33.00 47.94 -46.89
CA GLY A 5 33.68 46.83 -47.56
C GLY A 5 33.09 45.46 -47.22
N ARG A 6 32.02 45.12 -47.93
CA ARG A 6 31.27 43.85 -47.92
C ARG A 6 32.05 42.61 -48.40
N GLU A 7 31.60 41.47 -47.86
CA GLU A 7 31.41 40.15 -48.48
C GLU A 7 32.60 39.18 -48.67
N SER A 8 32.52 38.03 -47.96
CA SER A 8 32.41 36.71 -48.59
C SER A 8 31.82 35.70 -47.61
N GLU A 9 30.60 35.27 -47.90
CA GLU A 9 29.95 34.08 -47.36
C GLU A 9 30.62 32.80 -47.91
N GLY A 10 30.54 31.70 -47.15
CA GLY A 10 30.73 30.35 -47.70
C GLY A 10 31.34 29.35 -46.72
N GLY A 11 30.50 28.49 -46.11
CA GLY A 11 30.95 27.16 -45.69
C GLY A 11 30.60 26.68 -44.28
N GLU A 12 29.38 26.90 -43.78
CA GLU A 12 28.84 26.11 -42.66
C GLU A 12 27.43 25.62 -43.00
N GLU A 13 27.35 24.64 -43.89
CA GLU A 13 26.13 23.90 -44.19
C GLU A 13 26.42 22.40 -44.05
N GLU A 14 26.30 21.88 -42.83
CA GLU A 14 25.73 20.56 -42.51
C GLU A 14 25.87 20.28 -41.01
N VAL A 15 24.74 20.32 -40.29
CA VAL A 15 24.24 19.49 -39.18
C VAL A 15 23.23 20.34 -38.38
N ARG A 16 22.13 20.73 -39.04
CA ARG A 16 20.89 21.12 -38.36
C ARG A 16 20.04 19.87 -38.21
N GLY A 17 20.01 19.27 -37.01
CA GLY A 17 19.11 18.14 -36.78
C GLY A 17 19.18 17.41 -35.43
N ALA A 18 20.24 17.57 -34.63
CA ALA A 18 20.29 16.95 -33.30
C ALA A 18 19.66 17.85 -32.22
N ARG A 19 18.62 17.36 -31.53
CA ARG A 19 18.08 18.01 -30.33
C ARG A 19 19.18 18.06 -29.26
N ARG A 20 19.66 19.25 -28.89
CA ARG A 20 20.57 19.43 -27.74
C ARG A 20 19.87 18.93 -26.47
N ILE A 21 20.48 17.97 -25.80
CA ILE A 21 20.12 17.58 -24.43
C ILE A 21 20.57 18.74 -23.52
N PRO A 22 19.68 19.38 -22.73
CA PRO A 22 20.08 20.38 -21.76
C PRO A 22 21.03 19.76 -20.72
N GLY A 23 22.10 20.47 -20.38
CA GLY A 23 22.99 20.07 -19.28
C GLY A 23 22.24 19.99 -17.94
N PRO A 24 22.79 19.27 -16.94
CA PRO A 24 22.14 19.07 -15.65
C PRO A 24 21.78 20.42 -15.00
N ARG A 25 20.54 20.52 -14.50
CA ARG A 25 20.08 21.68 -13.73
C ARG A 25 20.86 21.73 -12.41
N GLY A 26 21.26 22.93 -11.99
CA GLY A 26 21.82 23.16 -10.65
C GLY A 26 20.86 22.70 -9.55
N ALA A 27 21.41 22.39 -8.38
CA ALA A 27 20.63 21.97 -7.22
C ALA A 27 19.59 23.04 -6.85
N ALA A 28 18.44 22.61 -6.31
CA ALA A 28 17.32 23.50 -5.98
C ALA A 28 17.66 24.60 -4.94
N ASP A 29 18.82 24.48 -4.29
CA ASP A 29 19.31 25.42 -3.27
C ASP A 29 19.93 26.70 -3.88
N ASP A 30 20.19 26.74 -5.19
CA ASP A 30 20.74 27.92 -5.88
C ASP A 30 19.66 28.88 -6.42
N LEU A 31 18.38 28.59 -6.17
CA LEU A 31 17.25 29.43 -6.58
C LEU A 31 16.80 30.30 -5.40
N ASP A 32 17.09 31.60 -5.46
CA ASP A 32 16.53 32.59 -4.53
C ASP A 32 15.04 32.82 -4.82
N LEU A 33 14.22 31.93 -4.26
CA LEU A 33 12.77 31.89 -4.42
C LEU A 33 12.05 33.12 -3.83
N GLU A 34 12.72 33.96 -3.03
CA GLU A 34 12.14 35.21 -2.52
C GLU A 34 12.15 36.35 -3.56
N SER A 35 13.00 36.23 -4.60
CA SER A 35 13.13 37.23 -5.66
C SER A 35 12.21 37.00 -6.87
N MET A 36 11.54 35.84 -6.95
CA MET A 36 10.66 35.49 -8.07
C MET A 36 9.25 36.05 -7.87
N ALA A 37 8.83 36.95 -8.76
CA ALA A 37 7.46 37.44 -8.81
C ALA A 37 6.49 36.30 -9.15
N LEU A 38 5.57 36.00 -8.23
CA LEU A 38 4.52 35.00 -8.43
C LEU A 38 3.61 35.40 -9.61
N PRO A 39 3.29 34.47 -10.54
CA PRO A 39 2.35 34.76 -11.61
C PRO A 39 0.96 35.00 -11.03
N ALA A 40 0.28 36.05 -11.51
CA ALA A 40 -1.08 36.37 -11.10
C ALA A 40 -2.05 35.27 -11.53
N LEU A 41 -2.77 34.71 -10.57
CA LEU A 41 -3.84 33.73 -10.83
C LEU A 41 -5.01 34.42 -11.54
N PRO A 42 -5.61 33.81 -12.58
CA PRO A 42 -6.82 34.34 -13.19
C PRO A 42 -8.02 34.25 -12.22
N PRO A 43 -8.98 35.20 -12.29
CA PRO A 43 -10.14 35.18 -11.43
C PRO A 43 -11.06 33.99 -11.73
N PRO A 44 -11.82 33.49 -10.74
CA PRO A 44 -12.70 32.35 -10.93
C PRO A 44 -13.95 32.77 -11.71
N GLY A 45 -14.12 32.21 -12.91
CA GLY A 45 -15.35 32.35 -13.70
C GLY A 45 -15.11 32.83 -15.13
N GLY A 46 -14.86 31.89 -16.04
CA GLY A 46 -14.86 32.12 -17.49
C GLY A 46 -14.73 30.79 -18.21
N ALA A 47 -15.81 30.36 -18.87
CA ALA A 47 -15.86 29.12 -19.64
C ALA A 47 -14.80 29.14 -20.75
N ALA A 48 -13.91 28.14 -20.76
CA ALA A 48 -13.00 27.91 -21.87
C ALA A 48 -13.73 27.20 -23.01
N ALA A 49 -13.53 27.71 -24.23
CA ALA A 49 -14.09 27.16 -25.45
C ALA A 49 -13.41 25.84 -25.84
N ASP A 50 -14.21 24.90 -26.35
CA ASP A 50 -13.79 23.63 -26.95
C ASP A 50 -12.85 23.87 -28.15
N GLU A 51 -11.62 23.36 -28.07
CA GLU A 51 -10.79 23.05 -29.24
C GLU A 51 -10.72 21.53 -29.44
N PRO A 52 -10.94 21.03 -30.67
CA PRO A 52 -11.00 19.60 -30.93
C PRO A 52 -9.61 18.96 -31.03
N VAL A 53 -9.43 17.84 -30.33
CA VAL A 53 -8.25 16.96 -30.40
C VAL A 53 -8.35 16.08 -31.66
N PRO A 54 -7.29 15.93 -32.47
CA PRO A 54 -7.33 15.10 -33.67
C PRO A 54 -7.31 13.59 -33.35
N GLU A 55 -8.19 12.85 -34.03
CA GLU A 55 -8.34 11.38 -33.95
C GLU A 55 -7.10 10.65 -34.48
N GLN A 56 -6.55 9.73 -33.67
CA GLN A 56 -5.58 8.73 -34.14
C GLN A 56 -6.32 7.49 -34.64
N SER A 57 -6.22 7.24 -35.94
CA SER A 57 -6.76 6.06 -36.61
C SER A 57 -6.04 4.79 -36.17
N ARG A 58 -6.84 3.76 -35.86
CA ARG A 58 -6.39 2.38 -35.64
C ARG A 58 -5.94 1.78 -36.97
N SER A 59 -4.69 1.33 -37.05
CA SER A 59 -4.20 0.50 -38.15
C SER A 59 -4.17 -0.97 -37.74
N ALA A 60 -4.63 -1.79 -38.68
CA ALA A 60 -4.91 -3.20 -38.56
C ALA A 60 -3.66 -4.09 -38.44
N ALA A 61 -3.90 -5.28 -37.89
CA ALA A 61 -2.99 -6.42 -37.85
C ALA A 61 -2.46 -6.77 -39.25
N GLY A 62 -1.16 -7.05 -39.32
CA GLY A 62 -0.46 -7.58 -40.49
C GLY A 62 0.60 -8.59 -40.04
N ASP A 63 0.66 -9.68 -40.79
CA ASP A 63 1.34 -10.95 -40.54
C ASP A 63 2.79 -10.90 -40.04
N ALA A 64 3.11 -11.87 -39.18
CA ALA A 64 4.46 -12.22 -38.75
C ALA A 64 5.24 -12.96 -39.86
N PRO A 65 6.50 -12.59 -40.14
CA PRO A 65 7.39 -13.45 -40.90
C PRO A 65 8.22 -14.36 -39.98
N GLU A 66 8.39 -15.56 -40.52
CA GLU A 66 9.06 -16.78 -40.03
C GLU A 66 10.56 -16.58 -39.77
N ALA A 67 11.07 -17.25 -38.73
CA ALA A 67 12.46 -17.20 -38.28
C ALA A 67 13.40 -18.01 -39.22
N PRO A 68 14.62 -17.53 -39.54
CA PRO A 68 15.59 -18.33 -40.25
C PRO A 68 16.39 -19.24 -39.30
N GLU A 69 16.59 -20.48 -39.76
CA GLU A 69 17.38 -21.55 -39.15
C GLU A 69 18.86 -21.18 -38.92
N ALA A 70 19.41 -21.74 -37.85
CA ALA A 70 20.82 -21.67 -37.47
C ALA A 70 21.72 -22.45 -38.44
N PRO A 71 22.93 -21.96 -38.76
CA PRO A 71 23.90 -22.76 -39.50
C PRO A 71 24.64 -23.74 -38.58
N GLU A 72 24.80 -24.95 -39.10
CA GLU A 72 25.52 -26.08 -38.51
C GLU A 72 27.01 -25.78 -38.28
N THR A 73 27.49 -26.13 -37.10
CA THR A 73 28.90 -26.22 -36.70
C THR A 73 29.63 -27.34 -37.46
N PRO A 74 30.81 -27.09 -38.04
CA PRO A 74 31.74 -28.16 -38.41
C PRO A 74 32.63 -28.57 -37.22
N GLU A 75 32.66 -29.87 -36.94
CA GLU A 75 33.61 -30.56 -36.06
C GLU A 75 35.01 -30.75 -36.72
N PRO A 76 36.05 -31.15 -35.96
CA PRO A 76 37.36 -30.51 -36.01
C PRO A 76 38.34 -31.19 -36.98
N ALA A 77 39.16 -30.37 -37.65
CA ALA A 77 40.33 -30.84 -38.37
C ALA A 77 41.58 -30.80 -37.48
N ALA A 78 42.04 -32.00 -37.12
CA ALA A 78 43.41 -32.42 -36.84
C ALA A 78 44.42 -31.36 -36.33
N HIS A 79 44.70 -31.44 -35.03
CA HIS A 79 45.94 -30.95 -34.45
C HIS A 79 47.14 -31.64 -35.11
N GLY A 80 47.95 -30.87 -35.83
CA GLY A 80 49.38 -31.14 -35.97
C GLY A 80 50.10 -30.43 -34.81
N ASP A 81 50.87 -31.18 -34.03
CA ASP A 81 51.77 -30.60 -33.02
C ASP A 81 52.84 -29.72 -33.67
N PRO A 82 53.10 -28.53 -33.12
CA PRO A 82 54.44 -27.96 -33.09
C PRO A 82 54.98 -27.93 -31.66
N GLU A 83 56.25 -28.31 -31.55
CA GLU A 83 57.09 -28.28 -30.34
C GLU A 83 57.10 -26.92 -29.60
N PRO A 84 57.40 -26.93 -28.29
CA PRO A 84 57.27 -25.75 -27.43
C PRO A 84 58.54 -24.90 -27.44
N LEU A 85 58.58 -23.86 -28.26
CA LEU A 85 59.52 -22.72 -28.17
C LEU A 85 58.80 -21.54 -28.83
N THR A 86 58.46 -20.41 -28.20
CA THR A 86 59.36 -19.42 -27.62
C THR A 86 58.53 -18.31 -26.94
N THR A 87 58.89 -17.96 -25.71
CA THR A 87 58.74 -16.63 -25.06
C THR A 87 57.63 -15.70 -25.59
N SER A 88 56.53 -15.59 -24.85
CA SER A 88 55.55 -14.51 -25.02
C SER A 88 56.28 -13.17 -25.13
N PRO A 89 56.04 -12.37 -26.18
CA PRO A 89 56.68 -11.08 -26.31
C PRO A 89 56.26 -10.22 -25.11
N VAL A 90 57.23 -9.70 -24.37
CA VAL A 90 56.96 -8.71 -23.31
C VAL A 90 56.40 -7.47 -24.01
N LEU A 91 55.08 -7.34 -23.99
CA LEU A 91 54.42 -6.19 -24.60
C LEU A 91 54.85 -4.92 -23.87
N PRO A 92 55.21 -3.85 -24.59
CA PRO A 92 55.58 -2.61 -23.93
C PRO A 92 54.39 -2.05 -23.17
N HIS A 93 54.64 -1.43 -22.02
CA HIS A 93 53.62 -0.84 -21.13
C HIS A 93 52.55 -0.01 -21.86
N ARG A 94 52.94 0.75 -22.90
CA ARG A 94 52.00 1.55 -23.71
C ARG A 94 50.94 0.70 -24.43
N VAL A 95 51.31 -0.49 -24.90
CA VAL A 95 50.39 -1.42 -25.57
C VAL A 95 49.46 -2.06 -24.53
N LEU A 96 50.01 -2.52 -23.40
CA LEU A 96 49.22 -3.07 -22.29
C LEU A 96 48.22 -2.07 -21.72
N LYS A 97 48.62 -0.81 -21.57
CA LYS A 97 47.73 0.29 -21.17
C LYS A 97 46.60 0.53 -22.19
N ALA A 98 46.89 0.39 -23.49
CA ALA A 98 45.87 0.54 -24.53
C ALA A 98 44.87 -0.63 -24.56
N LEU A 99 45.28 -1.82 -24.10
CA LEU A 99 44.43 -3.02 -24.02
C LEU A 99 43.47 -3.00 -22.82
N LEU A 100 43.66 -2.14 -21.81
CA LEU A 100 42.81 -2.12 -20.60
C LEU A 100 41.32 -1.99 -20.89
N GLY A 101 40.93 -1.19 -21.89
CA GLY A 101 39.54 -1.04 -22.29
C GLY A 101 38.95 -2.30 -22.93
N ALA A 102 39.71 -2.95 -23.82
CA ALA A 102 39.30 -4.22 -24.42
C ALA A 102 39.26 -5.36 -23.39
N TRP A 103 40.22 -5.38 -22.46
CA TRP A 103 40.26 -6.33 -21.35
C TRP A 103 39.07 -6.14 -20.40
N ALA A 104 38.70 -4.90 -20.07
CA ALA A 104 37.52 -4.62 -19.23
C ALA A 104 36.20 -5.10 -19.86
N LEU A 105 36.13 -5.13 -21.20
CA LEU A 105 35.00 -5.65 -21.98
C LEU A 105 35.10 -7.16 -22.28
N SER A 106 36.11 -7.86 -21.75
CA SER A 106 36.39 -9.27 -22.07
C SER A 106 36.57 -9.54 -23.58
N ALA A 107 37.14 -8.57 -24.30
CA ALA A 107 37.33 -8.61 -25.76
C ALA A 107 38.79 -8.86 -26.18
N CYS A 108 39.70 -9.13 -25.23
CA CYS A 108 41.08 -9.53 -25.51
C CYS A 108 41.18 -11.02 -25.84
N SER A 109 42.21 -11.39 -26.63
CA SER A 109 42.61 -12.80 -26.76
C SER A 109 43.13 -13.36 -25.43
N ALA A 110 43.28 -14.69 -25.32
CA ALA A 110 43.80 -15.33 -24.11
C ALA A 110 45.24 -14.89 -23.79
N GLU A 111 46.09 -14.73 -24.81
CA GLU A 111 47.47 -14.27 -24.66
C GLU A 111 47.56 -12.82 -24.20
N GLU A 112 46.72 -11.94 -24.75
CA GLU A 112 46.63 -10.53 -24.32
C GLU A 112 46.06 -10.40 -22.91
N THR A 113 45.08 -11.23 -22.55
CA THR A 113 44.48 -11.24 -21.22
C THR A 113 45.51 -11.61 -20.17
N ALA A 114 46.28 -12.69 -20.38
CA ALA A 114 47.36 -13.08 -19.49
C ALA A 114 48.43 -11.99 -19.36
N ALA A 115 48.83 -11.37 -20.48
CA ALA A 115 49.83 -10.30 -20.48
C ALA A 115 49.35 -9.03 -19.75
N VAL A 116 48.05 -8.69 -19.85
CA VAL A 116 47.45 -7.58 -19.11
C VAL A 116 47.35 -7.93 -17.62
N GLU A 117 46.88 -9.11 -17.25
CA GLU A 117 46.75 -9.53 -15.85
C GLU A 117 48.10 -9.54 -15.12
N ASP A 118 49.14 -10.11 -15.73
CA ASP A 118 50.50 -10.05 -15.21
C ASP A 118 50.96 -8.59 -15.01
N HIS A 119 50.70 -7.72 -15.98
CA HIS A 119 51.04 -6.30 -15.88
C HIS A 119 50.31 -5.55 -14.75
N LEU A 120 49.03 -5.88 -14.49
CA LEU A 120 48.25 -5.25 -13.43
C LEU A 120 48.81 -5.57 -12.04
N THR A 121 49.49 -6.71 -11.86
CA THR A 121 50.16 -7.03 -10.59
C THR A 121 51.40 -6.16 -10.33
N GLU A 122 52.02 -5.63 -11.40
CA GLU A 122 53.27 -4.87 -11.32
C GLU A 122 53.07 -3.35 -11.49
N CYS A 123 51.91 -2.89 -11.94
CA CYS A 123 51.64 -1.48 -12.24
C CYS A 123 50.35 -0.95 -11.59
N ALA A 124 50.48 -0.38 -10.37
CA ALA A 124 49.35 0.18 -9.62
C ALA A 124 48.49 1.21 -10.40
N PRO A 125 49.06 2.15 -11.18
CA PRO A 125 48.25 3.08 -11.97
C PRO A 125 47.37 2.40 -13.05
N CYS A 126 47.83 1.30 -13.63
CA CYS A 126 47.02 0.54 -14.60
C CYS A 126 45.99 -0.35 -13.89
N ALA A 127 46.30 -0.86 -12.70
CA ALA A 127 45.33 -1.56 -11.85
C ALA A 127 44.15 -0.65 -11.45
N ASP A 128 44.44 0.57 -10.99
CA ASP A 128 43.42 1.56 -10.65
C ASP A 128 42.54 1.91 -11.85
N GLU A 129 43.15 2.10 -13.03
CA GLU A 129 42.42 2.38 -14.26
C GLU A 129 41.59 1.18 -14.73
N ALA A 130 42.11 -0.04 -14.63
CA ALA A 130 41.41 -1.27 -14.97
C ALA A 130 40.17 -1.49 -14.07
N LEU A 131 40.27 -1.18 -12.77
CA LEU A 131 39.12 -1.22 -11.84
C LEU A 131 38.05 -0.21 -12.26
N ARG A 132 38.43 1.05 -12.54
CA ARG A 132 37.50 2.08 -13.02
C ARG A 132 36.81 1.69 -14.32
N LEU A 133 37.55 1.10 -15.26
CA LEU A 133 37.00 0.64 -16.52
C LEU A 133 36.03 -0.54 -16.33
N ARG A 134 36.31 -1.50 -15.42
CA ARG A 134 35.36 -2.57 -15.08
C ARG A 134 34.10 -2.05 -14.42
N ASP A 135 34.22 -1.10 -13.48
CA ASP A 135 33.07 -0.45 -12.85
C ASP A 135 32.20 0.27 -13.90
N ALA A 136 32.83 0.95 -14.86
CA ALA A 136 32.14 1.63 -15.96
C ALA A 136 31.47 0.65 -16.94
N VAL A 137 32.11 -0.49 -17.24
CA VAL A 137 31.50 -1.57 -18.05
C VAL A 137 30.26 -2.15 -17.36
N GLY A 138 30.25 -2.21 -16.03
CA GLY A 138 29.06 -2.58 -15.24
C GLY A 138 27.85 -1.66 -15.49
N LEU A 139 28.07 -0.39 -15.82
CA LEU A 139 27.00 0.56 -16.19
C LEU A 139 26.51 0.39 -17.64
N LEU A 140 27.31 -0.26 -18.50
CA LEU A 140 26.97 -0.54 -19.90
C LEU A 140 26.30 -1.91 -20.08
N HIS A 141 26.38 -2.79 -19.08
CA HIS A 141 25.67 -4.07 -19.09
C HIS A 141 24.16 -3.83 -19.06
N THR A 142 23.52 -4.16 -20.17
CA THR A 142 22.11 -3.89 -20.45
C THR A 142 21.17 -4.86 -19.74
N ASP A 143 21.71 -5.93 -19.13
CA ASP A 143 20.97 -7.01 -18.49
C ASP A 143 20.91 -6.91 -16.95
N GLY A 144 21.37 -5.80 -16.36
CA GLY A 144 21.12 -5.52 -14.95
C GLY A 144 19.65 -5.13 -14.75
N SER A 145 18.93 -5.77 -13.82
CA SER A 145 17.60 -5.30 -13.42
C SER A 145 17.68 -3.82 -12.99
N LEU A 146 16.92 -2.97 -13.67
CA LEU A 146 16.73 -1.56 -13.32
C LEU A 146 15.76 -1.39 -12.15
N ASP A 147 15.30 -2.48 -11.55
CA ASP A 147 14.39 -2.43 -10.42
C ASP A 147 15.15 -1.90 -9.21
N LEU A 148 14.71 -0.74 -8.75
CA LEU A 148 15.18 -0.18 -7.49
C LEU A 148 14.79 -1.14 -6.36
N ASP A 149 15.64 -1.22 -5.32
CA ASP A 149 15.28 -1.88 -4.06
C ASP A 149 13.87 -1.39 -3.64
N PRO A 150 12.89 -2.29 -3.48
CA PRO A 150 11.53 -1.91 -3.08
C PRO A 150 11.48 -1.08 -1.78
N LYS A 151 12.51 -1.21 -0.92
CA LYS A 151 12.67 -0.44 0.32
C LYS A 151 13.36 0.91 0.11
N LEU A 152 13.85 1.23 -1.08
CA LEU A 152 14.51 2.51 -1.35
C LEU A 152 13.56 3.68 -1.11
N ARG A 153 12.32 3.60 -1.61
CA ARG A 153 11.32 4.65 -1.41
C ARG A 153 11.05 4.89 0.07
N SER A 154 10.81 3.83 0.85
CA SER A 154 10.56 3.99 2.30
C SER A 154 11.77 4.59 3.00
N ARG A 155 12.99 4.06 2.77
CA ARG A 155 14.23 4.61 3.34
C ARG A 155 14.44 6.09 3.01
N VAL A 156 14.18 6.50 1.77
CA VAL A 156 14.29 7.91 1.34
C VAL A 156 13.25 8.76 2.06
N MET A 157 11.99 8.33 2.09
CA MET A 157 10.92 9.05 2.77
C MET A 157 11.17 9.16 4.27
N ASP A 158 11.60 8.08 4.94
CA ASP A 158 11.96 8.06 6.35
C ASP A 158 13.12 9.03 6.63
N GLY A 159 14.14 9.03 5.77
CA GLY A 159 15.25 9.99 5.87
C GLY A 159 14.80 11.44 5.68
N CYS A 160 13.86 11.70 4.77
CA CYS A 160 13.28 13.02 4.56
C CYS A 160 12.44 13.48 5.75
N LEU A 161 11.56 12.62 6.28
CA LEU A 161 10.70 12.91 7.43
C LEU A 161 11.50 13.07 8.73
N SER A 162 12.59 12.32 8.89
CA SER A 162 13.51 12.47 10.02
C SER A 162 14.22 13.82 10.00
N ARG A 163 14.57 14.33 8.82
CA ARG A 163 15.22 15.64 8.65
C ARG A 163 14.24 16.80 8.76
N ARG A 164 13.01 16.62 8.28
CA ARG A 164 11.95 17.63 8.33
C ARG A 164 10.66 17.01 8.89
N PRO A 165 10.56 16.90 10.23
CA PRO A 165 9.35 16.39 10.86
C PRO A 165 8.12 17.22 10.47
N ALA A 166 6.97 16.56 10.39
CA ALA A 166 5.71 17.26 10.22
C ALA A 166 5.51 18.23 11.40
N ARG A 167 5.13 19.47 11.10
CA ARG A 167 4.82 20.47 12.14
C ARG A 167 3.70 19.99 13.06
N ILE A 168 2.78 19.21 12.50
CA ILE A 168 1.64 18.61 13.19
C ILE A 168 1.59 17.15 12.70
N PRO A 169 2.11 16.20 13.49
CA PRO A 169 2.08 14.79 13.13
C PRO A 169 0.66 14.23 13.33
N VAL A 170 0.31 13.23 12.52
CA VAL A 170 -0.88 12.42 12.75
C VAL A 170 -0.67 11.62 14.04
N PRO A 171 -1.64 11.60 14.97
CA PRO A 171 -1.53 10.78 16.18
C PRO A 171 -1.36 9.30 15.85
N GLU A 172 -0.55 8.59 16.63
CA GLU A 172 -0.24 7.16 16.36
C GLU A 172 -1.48 6.26 16.38
N TRP A 173 -2.50 6.61 17.17
CA TRP A 173 -3.78 5.91 17.25
C TRP A 173 -4.68 6.17 16.03
N ALA A 174 -4.46 7.27 15.31
CA ALA A 174 -5.20 7.61 14.09
C ALA A 174 -4.49 7.13 12.80
N ALA A 175 -3.20 6.75 12.89
CA ALA A 175 -2.39 6.35 11.75
C ALA A 175 -2.98 5.17 10.93
N PRO A 176 -3.62 4.15 11.52
CA PRO A 176 -4.27 3.10 10.72
C PRO A 176 -5.41 3.63 9.86
N TYR A 177 -6.26 4.53 10.39
CA TYR A 177 -7.35 5.13 9.61
C TYR A 177 -6.82 6.00 8.46
N ASP A 178 -5.81 6.84 8.73
CA ASP A 178 -5.16 7.65 7.69
C ASP A 178 -4.57 6.78 6.57
N ALA A 179 -3.89 5.68 6.93
CA ALA A 179 -3.28 4.78 5.96
C ALA A 179 -4.31 4.01 5.12
N GLU A 180 -5.36 3.45 5.74
CA GLU A 180 -6.35 2.66 5.01
C GLU A 180 -7.25 3.54 4.13
N THR A 181 -7.62 4.74 4.58
CA THR A 181 -8.35 5.70 3.73
C THR A 181 -7.48 6.20 2.56
N ALA A 182 -6.18 6.45 2.77
CA ALA A 182 -5.27 6.81 1.68
C ALA A 182 -5.07 5.66 0.67
N ARG A 183 -4.99 4.41 1.15
CA ARG A 183 -4.94 3.22 0.28
C ARG A 183 -6.21 3.07 -0.55
N LEU A 184 -7.37 3.21 0.07
CA LEU A 184 -8.64 3.15 -0.65
C LEU A 184 -8.75 4.30 -1.66
N ASP A 185 -8.37 5.53 -1.29
CA ASP A 185 -8.37 6.66 -2.23
C ASP A 185 -7.45 6.40 -3.45
N ALA A 186 -6.30 5.74 -3.26
CA ALA A 186 -5.42 5.35 -4.36
C ALA A 186 -6.12 4.40 -5.35
N LEU A 187 -6.78 3.35 -4.84
CA LEU A 187 -7.62 2.46 -5.66
C LEU A 187 -8.69 3.27 -6.41
N LEU A 188 -9.47 4.08 -5.69
CA LEU A 188 -10.58 4.85 -6.26
C LEU A 188 -10.12 5.86 -7.32
N ARG A 189 -8.89 6.36 -7.19
CA ARG A 189 -8.28 7.25 -8.17
C ARG A 189 -8.00 6.54 -9.48
N ASP A 190 -7.53 5.29 -9.42
CA ASP A 190 -7.07 4.50 -10.56
C ASP A 190 -8.22 3.88 -11.38
N ILE A 191 -9.35 3.57 -10.75
CA ILE A 191 -10.54 3.01 -11.44
C ILE A 191 -11.25 4.05 -12.33
N GLY A 192 -11.77 3.61 -13.47
CA GLY A 192 -12.53 4.39 -14.44
C GLY A 192 -13.98 4.65 -14.03
N ASN A 193 -14.65 5.56 -14.75
CA ASN A 193 -16.03 5.99 -14.39
C ASN A 193 -17.07 4.86 -14.39
N ALA A 194 -16.94 3.87 -15.28
CA ALA A 194 -17.89 2.76 -15.35
C ALA A 194 -17.80 1.83 -14.12
N GLU A 195 -16.61 1.68 -13.55
CA GLU A 195 -16.34 0.79 -12.41
C GLU A 195 -17.00 1.30 -11.11
N TRP A 196 -17.34 2.58 -11.02
CA TRP A 196 -18.13 3.12 -9.91
C TRP A 196 -19.54 2.50 -9.79
N HIS A 197 -20.02 1.90 -10.88
CA HIS A 197 -21.28 1.17 -10.93
C HIS A 197 -21.11 -0.35 -10.86
N ALA A 198 -19.88 -0.86 -10.70
CA ALA A 198 -19.63 -2.28 -10.55
C ALA A 198 -20.39 -2.82 -9.31
N PRO A 199 -21.06 -3.98 -9.44
CA PRO A 199 -21.88 -4.52 -8.37
C PRO A 199 -21.02 -5.05 -7.23
N VAL A 200 -21.26 -4.57 -6.02
CA VAL A 200 -20.62 -5.05 -4.80
C VAL A 200 -21.64 -5.79 -3.94
N ARG A 201 -21.21 -6.87 -3.29
CA ARG A 201 -22.03 -7.62 -2.33
C ARG A 201 -21.40 -7.52 -0.95
N LEU A 202 -21.95 -6.62 -0.14
CA LEU A 202 -21.59 -6.52 1.27
C LEU A 202 -22.14 -7.74 2.00
N ARG A 203 -21.34 -8.31 2.91
CA ARG A 203 -21.71 -9.44 3.77
C ARG A 203 -21.51 -9.04 5.24
N TRP A 204 -22.23 -9.67 6.15
CA TRP A 204 -21.99 -9.59 7.59
C TRP A 204 -22.72 -10.75 8.27
N PHE A 205 -22.54 -10.90 9.58
CA PHE A 205 -23.14 -11.97 10.36
C PHE A 205 -24.19 -11.40 11.32
N GLU A 206 -25.43 -11.88 11.21
CA GLU A 206 -26.54 -11.44 12.03
C GLU A 206 -27.49 -12.62 12.28
N ALA A 207 -28.01 -12.73 13.51
CA ALA A 207 -28.98 -13.76 13.88
C ALA A 207 -28.55 -15.19 13.48
N GLU A 208 -27.30 -15.55 13.81
CA GLU A 208 -26.68 -16.86 13.57
C GLU A 208 -26.50 -17.24 12.09
N ARG A 209 -26.52 -16.27 11.17
CA ARG A 209 -26.34 -16.53 9.73
C ARG A 209 -25.61 -15.40 9.02
N GLU A 210 -25.03 -15.74 7.87
CA GLU A 210 -24.56 -14.73 6.93
C GLU A 210 -25.75 -13.97 6.33
N VAL A 211 -25.63 -12.65 6.29
CA VAL A 211 -26.54 -11.72 5.64
C VAL A 211 -25.76 -10.95 4.57
N SER A 212 -26.44 -10.54 3.50
CA SER A 212 -25.80 -9.76 2.44
C SER A 212 -26.70 -8.68 1.87
N ARG A 213 -26.06 -7.64 1.35
CA ARG A 213 -26.70 -6.49 0.69
C ARG A 213 -25.98 -6.19 -0.62
N ARG A 214 -26.76 -6.03 -1.70
CA ARG A 214 -26.21 -5.61 -3.00
C ARG A 214 -26.13 -4.09 -3.04
N THR A 215 -25.03 -3.59 -3.55
CA THR A 215 -24.78 -2.16 -3.78
C THR A 215 -23.83 -1.99 -4.97
N THR A 216 -23.26 -0.80 -5.16
CA THR A 216 -22.18 -0.54 -6.12
C THR A 216 -20.94 -0.01 -5.41
N VAL A 217 -19.81 0.11 -6.11
CA VAL A 217 -18.61 0.79 -5.58
C VAL A 217 -18.95 2.17 -5.00
N ALA A 218 -19.73 2.99 -5.72
CA ALA A 218 -20.18 4.28 -5.20
C ALA A 218 -21.06 4.16 -3.94
N GLY A 219 -21.89 3.11 -3.86
CA GLY A 219 -22.71 2.82 -2.70
C GLY A 219 -21.87 2.40 -1.47
N VAL A 220 -20.76 1.68 -1.66
CA VAL A 220 -19.82 1.36 -0.57
C VAL A 220 -19.18 2.63 -0.01
N ILE A 221 -18.76 3.57 -0.88
CA ILE A 221 -18.21 4.85 -0.42
C ILE A 221 -19.25 5.68 0.33
N ASN A 222 -20.49 5.67 -0.12
CA ASN A 222 -21.59 6.30 0.62
C ASN A 222 -21.82 5.66 2.00
N HIS A 223 -21.72 4.33 2.10
CA HIS A 223 -21.80 3.62 3.38
C HIS A 223 -20.66 4.05 4.32
N LEU A 224 -19.41 4.05 3.86
CA LEU A 224 -18.25 4.50 4.66
C LEU A 224 -18.44 5.95 5.12
N THR A 225 -18.88 6.83 4.22
CA THR A 225 -19.18 8.25 4.52
C THR A 225 -20.22 8.37 5.63
N ALA A 226 -21.33 7.63 5.51
CA ALA A 226 -22.44 7.68 6.47
C ALA A 226 -22.00 7.28 7.88
N VAL A 227 -21.25 6.18 8.00
CA VAL A 227 -20.82 5.66 9.31
C VAL A 227 -19.66 6.48 9.89
N ASP A 228 -18.75 7.01 9.06
CA ASP A 228 -17.69 7.92 9.52
C ASP A 228 -18.27 9.25 10.06
N GLY A 229 -19.54 9.56 9.77
CA GLY A 229 -20.27 10.64 10.41
C GLY A 229 -20.40 10.50 11.94
N LEU A 230 -20.31 9.29 12.48
CA LEU A 230 -20.21 9.06 13.94
C LEU A 230 -18.95 9.72 14.54
N LEU A 231 -17.83 9.65 13.81
CA LEU A 231 -16.59 10.30 14.19
C LEU A 231 -16.69 11.82 14.04
N SER A 232 -17.34 12.29 12.97
CA SER A 232 -17.62 13.73 12.78
C SER A 232 -18.38 14.30 13.98
N ALA A 233 -19.46 13.63 14.40
CA ALA A 233 -20.26 14.05 15.55
C ALA A 233 -19.44 14.10 16.85
N ALA A 234 -18.62 13.09 17.12
CA ALA A 234 -17.76 13.05 18.30
C ALA A 234 -16.67 14.15 18.30
N LEU A 235 -16.23 14.58 17.12
CA LEU A 235 -15.27 15.67 16.93
C LEU A 235 -15.93 17.05 16.80
N GLY A 236 -17.25 17.14 16.84
CA GLY A 236 -17.99 18.40 16.69
C GLY A 236 -17.99 18.96 15.26
N LEU A 237 -17.79 18.10 14.26
CA LEU A 237 -17.87 18.42 12.84
C LEU A 237 -19.30 18.17 12.31
N ASP A 238 -19.59 18.72 11.14
CA ASP A 238 -20.87 18.49 10.45
C ASP A 238 -21.05 17.00 10.09
N ASP A 239 -22.26 16.48 10.30
CA ASP A 239 -22.63 15.12 9.93
C ASP A 239 -22.98 15.07 8.43
N PRO A 240 -22.45 14.11 7.63
CA PRO A 240 -22.78 13.97 6.21
C PRO A 240 -24.26 13.68 5.93
N LEU A 241 -25.04 13.17 6.90
CA LEU A 241 -26.49 13.01 6.77
C LEU A 241 -27.24 14.35 6.86
N GLY A 242 -26.55 15.45 7.16
CA GLY A 242 -27.09 16.81 7.19
C GLY A 242 -27.66 17.21 8.55
N TYR A 243 -28.48 18.27 8.54
CA TYR A 243 -29.03 18.85 9.77
C TYR A 243 -30.23 18.05 10.28
N GLY A 244 -30.07 17.40 11.43
CA GLY A 244 -31.12 16.63 12.10
C GLY A 244 -30.54 15.65 13.12
N GLU A 245 -31.42 14.90 13.78
CA GLU A 245 -30.99 13.79 14.64
C GLU A 245 -30.64 12.60 13.73
N ALA A 246 -29.35 12.49 13.39
CA ALA A 246 -28.85 11.38 12.59
C ALA A 246 -28.87 10.08 13.42
N PRO A 247 -29.26 8.93 12.84
CA PRO A 247 -29.22 7.65 13.55
C PRO A 247 -27.82 7.36 14.10
N LEU A 248 -27.72 6.61 15.19
CA LEU A 248 -26.42 6.20 15.76
C LEU A 248 -26.02 4.79 15.32
N ASP A 249 -27.00 3.96 14.96
CA ASP A 249 -26.76 2.61 14.48
C ASP A 249 -26.18 2.64 13.04
N PRO A 250 -25.03 1.98 12.77
CA PRO A 250 -24.40 1.99 11.44
C PRO A 250 -25.30 1.53 10.29
N THR A 251 -26.16 0.53 10.53
CA THR A 251 -27.07 0.01 9.53
C THR A 251 -28.17 1.02 9.23
N GLU A 252 -28.81 1.59 10.26
CA GLU A 252 -29.82 2.64 10.10
C GLU A 252 -29.25 3.89 9.43
N ARG A 253 -28.01 4.28 9.77
CA ARG A 253 -27.30 5.40 9.13
C ARG A 253 -27.08 5.14 7.65
N THR A 254 -26.58 3.96 7.31
CA THR A 254 -26.29 3.57 5.94
C THR A 254 -27.53 3.56 5.07
N GLU A 255 -28.62 2.93 5.53
CA GLU A 255 -29.87 2.88 4.78
C GLU A 255 -30.51 4.28 4.68
N SER A 256 -30.44 5.10 5.73
CA SER A 256 -30.91 6.49 5.69
C SER A 256 -30.15 7.30 4.64
N TYR A 257 -28.82 7.21 4.61
CA TYR A 257 -27.99 7.93 3.65
C TYR A 257 -28.19 7.42 2.22
N TRP A 258 -28.24 6.11 2.00
CA TRP A 258 -28.56 5.56 0.68
C TRP A 258 -29.92 6.03 0.17
N SER A 259 -30.94 6.09 1.05
CA SER A 259 -32.28 6.54 0.67
C SER A 259 -32.35 8.02 0.29
N SER A 260 -31.45 8.86 0.82
CA SER A 260 -31.42 10.30 0.56
C SER A 260 -30.55 10.69 -0.64
N THR A 261 -29.65 9.81 -1.07
CA THR A 261 -28.79 10.04 -2.25
C THR A 261 -29.54 9.93 -3.57
N VAL A 262 -29.26 10.83 -4.52
CA VAL A 262 -29.86 10.80 -5.87
C VAL A 262 -29.26 9.64 -6.68
N PRO A 263 -30.06 8.65 -7.12
CA PRO A 263 -29.53 7.52 -7.88
C PRO A 263 -29.30 7.83 -9.38
N PRO A 264 -28.36 7.13 -10.04
CA PRO A 264 -27.34 6.27 -9.44
C PRO A 264 -26.17 7.10 -8.88
N PRO A 265 -25.61 6.75 -7.72
CA PRO A 265 -24.39 7.38 -7.24
C PRO A 265 -23.24 7.10 -8.21
N THR A 266 -22.38 8.12 -8.43
CA THR A 266 -21.27 8.10 -9.39
C THR A 266 -19.95 8.39 -8.67
N ARG A 267 -18.85 8.51 -9.42
CA ARG A 267 -17.54 8.99 -8.93
C ARG A 267 -17.60 10.29 -8.11
N ALA A 268 -18.65 11.10 -8.26
CA ALA A 268 -18.85 12.32 -7.49
C ALA A 268 -18.82 12.12 -5.96
N VAL A 269 -19.07 10.90 -5.46
CA VAL A 269 -19.01 10.58 -4.02
C VAL A 269 -17.59 10.56 -3.45
N ARG A 270 -16.55 10.44 -4.30
CA ARG A 270 -15.15 10.32 -3.87
C ARG A 270 -14.65 11.56 -3.13
N GLU A 271 -14.84 12.75 -3.70
CA GLU A 271 -14.27 13.98 -3.13
C GLU A 271 -14.92 14.35 -1.78
N PRO A 272 -16.25 14.26 -1.58
CA PRO A 272 -16.86 14.44 -0.27
C PRO A 272 -16.34 13.47 0.79
N TRP A 273 -16.26 12.17 0.47
CA TRP A 273 -15.72 11.15 1.37
C TRP A 273 -14.26 11.45 1.75
N ARG A 274 -13.41 11.75 0.75
CA ARG A 274 -12.00 12.09 0.96
C ARG A 274 -11.82 13.34 1.80
N ALA A 275 -12.65 14.36 1.56
CA ALA A 275 -12.64 15.59 2.35
C ALA A 275 -13.02 15.32 3.81
N GLN A 276 -14.02 14.47 4.06
CA GLN A 276 -14.40 14.04 5.41
C GLN A 276 -13.25 13.32 6.10
N SER A 277 -12.64 12.30 5.49
CA SER A 277 -11.52 11.56 6.10
C SER A 277 -10.35 12.49 6.45
N HIS A 278 -10.02 13.44 5.57
CA HIS A 278 -9.00 14.44 5.83
C HIS A 278 -9.37 15.38 7.00
N GLU A 279 -10.61 15.84 7.09
CA GLU A 279 -11.05 16.72 8.17
C GLU A 279 -11.08 16.01 9.53
N LEU A 280 -11.44 14.72 9.55
CA LEU A 280 -11.35 13.86 10.73
C LEU A 280 -9.90 13.77 11.23
N ILE A 281 -8.96 13.39 10.36
CA ILE A 281 -7.53 13.30 10.70
C ILE A 281 -6.96 14.65 11.12
N ARG A 282 -7.29 15.71 10.39
CA ARG A 282 -6.88 17.08 10.71
C ARG A 282 -7.36 17.43 12.12
N THR A 283 -8.65 17.33 12.38
CA THR A 283 -9.25 17.71 13.67
C THR A 283 -8.66 16.89 14.82
N ALA A 284 -8.52 15.57 14.65
CA ALA A 284 -7.87 14.70 15.63
C ALA A 284 -6.41 15.10 15.91
N SER A 285 -5.67 15.55 14.90
CA SER A 285 -4.27 15.97 15.01
C SER A 285 -4.10 17.33 15.73
N PHE A 286 -5.09 18.20 15.65
CA PHE A 286 -5.11 19.50 16.35
C PHE A 286 -5.72 19.43 17.74
N ALA A 287 -6.51 18.39 18.03
CA ALA A 287 -7.21 18.25 19.29
C ALA A 287 -6.25 17.85 20.45
N GLY A 288 -6.61 18.24 21.67
CA GLY A 288 -5.81 17.95 22.86
C GLY A 288 -5.79 16.46 23.22
N ARG A 289 -4.87 16.05 24.09
CA ARG A 289 -4.66 14.63 24.48
C ARG A 289 -5.93 13.88 24.93
N ASN A 290 -6.94 14.59 25.46
CA ASN A 290 -8.18 13.99 25.94
C ASN A 290 -9.15 13.60 24.83
N VAL A 291 -8.93 14.03 23.58
CA VAL A 291 -9.84 13.74 22.46
C VAL A 291 -9.88 12.24 22.14
N ALA A 292 -8.78 11.52 22.35
CA ALA A 292 -8.67 10.10 22.06
C ALA A 292 -9.65 9.26 22.91
N GLU A 293 -9.99 9.75 24.11
CA GLU A 293 -10.93 9.13 25.05
C GLU A 293 -12.37 9.61 24.86
N ALA A 294 -12.64 10.50 23.90
CA ALA A 294 -14.00 10.96 23.63
C ALA A 294 -14.87 9.77 23.19
N SER A 295 -16.07 9.66 23.77
CA SER A 295 -16.98 8.55 23.49
C SER A 295 -17.64 8.72 22.12
N VAL A 296 -17.49 7.72 21.25
CA VAL A 296 -18.19 7.58 19.98
C VAL A 296 -19.30 6.54 20.15
N SER A 297 -20.56 6.95 20.00
CA SER A 297 -21.71 6.05 20.12
C SER A 297 -22.01 5.37 18.78
N TYR A 298 -22.19 4.05 18.83
CA TYR A 298 -22.68 3.21 17.74
C TYR A 298 -24.14 2.77 18.01
N GLY A 299 -24.86 3.50 18.86
CA GLY A 299 -26.20 3.16 19.33
C GLY A 299 -26.17 2.20 20.52
N THR A 300 -25.95 0.90 20.26
CA THR A 300 -26.02 -0.14 21.30
C THR A 300 -24.75 -0.27 22.14
N PHE A 301 -23.63 0.26 21.65
CA PHE A 301 -22.35 0.33 22.34
C PHE A 301 -21.63 1.64 22.02
N ALA A 302 -20.54 1.90 22.71
CA ALA A 302 -19.67 3.03 22.45
C ALA A 302 -18.20 2.63 22.53
N LEU A 303 -17.36 3.31 21.75
CA LEU A 303 -15.91 3.16 21.75
C LEU A 303 -15.26 4.51 22.06
N PRO A 304 -14.11 4.55 22.75
CA PRO A 304 -13.23 5.71 22.73
C PRO A 304 -12.87 6.06 21.28
N LEU A 305 -12.70 7.35 20.95
CA LEU A 305 -12.41 7.82 19.60
C LEU A 305 -11.21 7.10 18.96
N GLN A 306 -10.18 6.78 19.75
CA GLN A 306 -9.03 6.02 19.27
C GLN A 306 -9.40 4.61 18.79
N ASP A 307 -10.27 3.93 19.51
CA ASP A 307 -10.77 2.60 19.14
C ASP A 307 -11.78 2.70 18.00
N ALA A 308 -12.59 3.75 17.98
CA ALA A 308 -13.50 4.01 16.87
C ALA A 308 -12.74 4.26 15.56
N LEU A 309 -11.63 5.01 15.55
CA LEU A 309 -10.79 5.15 14.34
C LEU A 309 -10.16 3.82 13.92
N LEU A 310 -9.75 2.97 14.86
CA LEU A 310 -9.25 1.63 14.54
C LEU A 310 -10.35 0.74 13.92
N ASP A 311 -11.57 0.78 14.47
CA ASP A 311 -12.74 0.14 13.90
C ASP A 311 -13.03 0.65 12.48
N ARG A 312 -13.04 1.97 12.28
CA ARG A 312 -13.24 2.56 10.95
C ARG A 312 -12.11 2.22 9.97
N ALA A 313 -10.86 2.09 10.44
CA ALA A 313 -9.75 1.64 9.63
C ALA A 313 -9.93 0.19 9.15
N PHE A 314 -10.40 -0.70 10.05
CA PHE A 314 -10.73 -2.08 9.73
C PHE A 314 -11.83 -2.15 8.67
N GLU A 315 -12.92 -1.40 8.86
CA GLU A 315 -14.05 -1.32 7.91
C GLU A 315 -13.61 -0.75 6.55
N CYS A 316 -12.75 0.27 6.54
CA CYS A 316 -12.19 0.83 5.31
C CYS A 316 -11.35 -0.20 4.54
N TRP A 317 -10.52 -1.00 5.24
CA TRP A 317 -9.74 -2.07 4.62
C TRP A 317 -10.65 -3.18 4.06
N VAL A 318 -11.61 -3.66 4.85
CA VAL A 318 -12.55 -4.72 4.44
C VAL A 318 -13.34 -4.29 3.21
N HIS A 319 -13.91 -3.09 3.23
CA HIS A 319 -14.69 -2.56 2.12
C HIS A 319 -13.83 -2.16 0.90
N GLY A 320 -12.59 -1.74 1.13
CA GLY A 320 -11.62 -1.61 0.04
C GLY A 320 -11.35 -2.94 -0.65
N GLY A 321 -11.31 -4.04 0.11
CA GLY A 321 -11.24 -5.40 -0.42
C GLY A 321 -12.47 -5.78 -1.25
N ASP A 322 -13.68 -5.44 -0.80
CA ASP A 322 -14.91 -5.71 -1.57
C ASP A 322 -14.94 -4.95 -2.90
N ILE A 323 -14.49 -3.69 -2.90
CA ILE A 323 -14.38 -2.87 -4.12
C ILE A 323 -13.31 -3.47 -5.04
N ALA A 324 -12.15 -3.83 -4.49
CA ALA A 324 -11.05 -4.42 -5.23
C ALA A 324 -11.46 -5.73 -5.91
N GLU A 325 -12.21 -6.60 -5.22
CA GLU A 325 -12.78 -7.82 -5.78
C GLU A 325 -13.75 -7.50 -6.94
N ALA A 326 -14.59 -6.48 -6.80
CA ALA A 326 -15.58 -6.12 -7.82
C ALA A 326 -14.99 -5.50 -9.10
N VAL A 327 -13.76 -4.98 -9.04
CA VAL A 327 -13.08 -4.29 -10.14
C VAL A 327 -11.73 -4.92 -10.51
N ASP A 328 -11.46 -6.14 -10.04
CA ASP A 328 -10.22 -6.89 -10.29
C ASP A 328 -8.93 -6.10 -9.96
N TYR A 329 -8.93 -5.38 -8.83
CA TYR A 329 -7.80 -4.57 -8.37
C TYR A 329 -6.95 -5.29 -7.31
N PRO A 330 -5.61 -5.22 -7.36
CA PRO A 330 -4.76 -5.81 -6.32
C PRO A 330 -4.83 -5.00 -5.01
N TYR A 331 -5.36 -5.60 -3.95
CA TYR A 331 -5.51 -4.94 -2.65
C TYR A 331 -4.95 -5.80 -1.50
N PRO A 332 -3.67 -5.62 -1.10
CA PRO A 332 -3.02 -6.49 -0.11
C PRO A 332 -3.51 -6.24 1.32
N SER A 333 -3.15 -7.08 2.29
CA SER A 333 -3.45 -6.81 3.70
C SER A 333 -2.80 -5.51 4.22
N PRO A 334 -3.28 -4.94 5.35
CA PRO A 334 -2.63 -3.81 6.01
C PRO A 334 -1.21 -4.15 6.45
N SER A 335 -0.46 -3.13 6.88
CA SER A 335 0.85 -3.38 7.52
C SER A 335 0.69 -4.27 8.75
N ALA A 336 1.71 -5.07 9.08
CA ALA A 336 1.67 -5.96 10.26
C ALA A 336 1.33 -5.20 11.56
N ALA A 337 1.86 -3.98 11.72
CA ALA A 337 1.59 -3.15 12.88
C ALA A 337 0.13 -2.66 12.93
N HIS A 338 -0.45 -2.29 11.79
CA HIS A 338 -1.86 -1.88 11.72
C HIS A 338 -2.80 -3.07 11.93
N LEU A 339 -2.49 -4.21 11.29
CA LEU A 339 -3.25 -5.44 11.43
C LEU A 339 -3.27 -5.91 12.88
N HIS A 340 -2.13 -5.87 13.58
CA HIS A 340 -2.07 -6.18 15.02
C HIS A 340 -3.00 -5.29 15.86
N LYS A 341 -3.02 -3.97 15.60
CA LYS A 341 -3.92 -3.04 16.32
C LYS A 341 -5.40 -3.33 16.06
N MET A 342 -5.76 -3.71 14.83
CA MET A 342 -7.13 -4.10 14.48
C MET A 342 -7.54 -5.42 15.15
N ILE A 343 -6.64 -6.42 15.15
CA ILE A 343 -6.85 -7.71 15.84
C ILE A 343 -7.00 -7.48 17.35
N ASP A 344 -6.13 -6.66 17.94
CA ASP A 344 -6.20 -6.33 19.37
C ASP A 344 -7.53 -5.71 19.75
N LEU A 345 -8.02 -4.73 18.96
CA LEU A 345 -9.34 -4.13 19.19
C LEU A 345 -10.44 -5.19 19.13
N ALA A 346 -10.47 -6.02 18.09
CA ALA A 346 -11.46 -7.08 17.95
C ALA A 346 -11.42 -8.04 19.16
N ALA A 347 -10.24 -8.48 19.58
CA ALA A 347 -10.05 -9.33 20.76
C ALA A 347 -10.57 -8.68 22.05
N ARG A 348 -10.29 -7.38 22.27
CA ARG A 348 -10.80 -6.61 23.43
C ARG A 348 -12.33 -6.47 23.43
N MET A 349 -12.98 -6.51 22.27
CA MET A 349 -14.44 -6.44 22.16
C MET A 349 -15.15 -7.78 22.46
N LEU A 350 -14.46 -8.91 22.34
CA LEU A 350 -15.06 -10.24 22.47
C LEU A 350 -15.74 -10.51 23.82
N PRO A 351 -15.20 -10.14 24.98
CA PRO A 351 -15.88 -10.37 26.26
C PRO A 351 -17.26 -9.69 26.34
N ALA A 352 -17.38 -8.47 25.80
CA ALA A 352 -18.64 -7.74 25.74
C ALA A 352 -19.61 -8.36 24.71
N ALA A 353 -19.10 -8.75 23.53
CA ALA A 353 -19.90 -9.43 22.52
C ALA A 353 -20.46 -10.77 23.02
N LEU A 354 -19.65 -11.57 23.72
CA LEU A 354 -20.08 -12.80 24.39
C LEU A 354 -21.20 -12.55 25.42
N ALA A 355 -21.04 -11.51 26.25
CA ALA A 355 -22.04 -11.13 27.23
C ALA A 355 -23.36 -10.71 26.57
N GLY A 356 -23.29 -9.93 25.48
CA GLY A 356 -24.46 -9.53 24.68
C GLY A 356 -25.18 -10.74 24.09
N ARG A 357 -24.44 -11.67 23.46
CA ARG A 357 -24.99 -12.92 22.91
C ARG A 357 -25.65 -13.78 23.99
N ARG A 358 -25.04 -13.90 25.16
CA ARG A 358 -25.62 -14.60 26.31
C ARG A 358 -26.93 -13.95 26.77
N GLY A 359 -26.97 -12.63 26.85
CA GLY A 359 -28.19 -11.87 27.17
C GLY A 359 -29.32 -12.10 26.16
N ALA A 360 -28.97 -12.30 24.88
CA ALA A 360 -29.90 -12.64 23.81
C ALA A 360 -30.26 -14.15 23.74
N GLY A 361 -29.70 -14.99 24.61
CA GLY A 361 -29.92 -16.45 24.58
C GLY A 361 -29.22 -17.19 23.43
N LEU A 362 -28.19 -16.58 22.83
CA LEU A 362 -27.43 -17.12 21.69
C LEU A 362 -26.08 -17.75 22.09
N ALA A 363 -25.79 -17.81 23.39
CA ALA A 363 -24.57 -18.42 23.95
C ALA A 363 -24.88 -19.10 25.29
N GLY A 364 -24.01 -20.00 25.73
CA GLY A 364 -24.16 -20.70 27.01
C GLY A 364 -24.18 -19.74 28.22
N PRO A 365 -24.82 -20.13 29.33
CA PRO A 365 -24.79 -19.33 30.56
C PRO A 365 -23.36 -19.23 31.10
N ALA A 366 -23.07 -18.14 31.83
CA ALA A 366 -21.79 -17.98 32.51
C ALA A 366 -21.59 -19.14 33.51
N LYS A 367 -20.41 -19.78 33.48
CA LYS A 367 -20.12 -20.95 34.33
C LYS A 367 -19.43 -20.55 35.63
N ASP A 368 -18.55 -19.55 35.59
CA ASP A 368 -17.76 -19.12 36.75
C ASP A 368 -17.66 -17.58 36.81
N LEU A 369 -18.51 -16.96 37.60
CA LEU A 369 -18.50 -15.51 37.81
C LEU A 369 -17.48 -15.13 38.88
N VAL A 370 -16.57 -14.23 38.53
CA VAL A 370 -15.54 -13.70 39.41
C VAL A 370 -15.77 -12.22 39.69
N THR A 371 -15.13 -11.70 40.75
CA THR A 371 -15.10 -10.26 41.03
C THR A 371 -14.45 -9.51 39.86
N ALA A 372 -14.91 -8.30 39.56
CA ALA A 372 -14.31 -7.46 38.52
C ALA A 372 -12.78 -7.32 38.73
N GLY A 373 -12.02 -7.45 37.65
CA GLY A 373 -10.56 -7.42 37.67
C GLY A 373 -9.88 -8.74 38.08
N ALA A 374 -10.62 -9.75 38.53
CA ALA A 374 -10.04 -11.05 38.87
C ALA A 374 -9.90 -11.95 37.62
N PRO A 375 -8.92 -12.88 37.61
CA PRO A 375 -8.77 -13.87 36.54
C PRO A 375 -10.02 -14.77 36.41
N GLY A 376 -10.63 -14.80 35.22
CA GLY A 376 -11.79 -15.64 34.90
C GLY A 376 -11.45 -16.79 33.96
N ARG A 377 -12.40 -17.71 33.73
CA ARG A 377 -12.26 -18.72 32.66
C ARG A 377 -12.00 -18.02 31.34
N SER A 378 -10.98 -18.48 30.63
CA SER A 378 -10.43 -17.81 29.46
C SER A 378 -10.36 -18.75 28.26
N LEU A 379 -10.51 -18.20 27.07
CA LEU A 379 -10.07 -18.85 25.83
C LEU A 379 -8.77 -18.19 25.37
N HIS A 380 -7.77 -18.99 25.04
CA HIS A 380 -6.54 -18.54 24.41
C HIS A 380 -6.77 -18.42 22.90
N LEU A 381 -6.73 -17.19 22.40
CA LEU A 381 -6.78 -16.87 20.99
C LEU A 381 -5.35 -16.62 20.52
N GLU A 382 -4.82 -17.56 19.75
CA GLU A 382 -3.52 -17.45 19.09
C GLU A 382 -3.75 -17.00 17.64
N ILE A 383 -3.14 -15.89 17.26
CA ILE A 383 -3.15 -15.43 15.88
C ILE A 383 -1.77 -15.61 15.29
N GLU A 384 -1.67 -16.43 14.24
CA GLU A 384 -0.45 -16.70 13.53
C GLU A 384 -0.16 -15.61 12.47
N GLY A 385 1.11 -15.52 12.07
CA GLY A 385 1.54 -14.67 10.97
C GLY A 385 1.84 -13.22 11.36
N HIS A 386 1.85 -12.35 10.35
CA HIS A 386 2.29 -10.96 10.49
C HIS A 386 1.22 -10.14 11.22
N GLY A 387 1.59 -9.55 12.36
CA GLY A 387 0.63 -8.85 13.23
C GLY A 387 -0.11 -9.77 14.21
N GLY A 388 0.24 -11.06 14.23
CA GLY A 388 -0.28 -12.04 15.17
C GLY A 388 0.17 -11.82 16.62
N GLY A 389 -0.21 -12.76 17.50
CA GLY A 389 0.05 -12.70 18.93
C GLY A 389 -0.89 -13.61 19.74
N ASP A 390 -0.85 -13.43 21.05
CA ASP A 390 -1.64 -14.20 22.01
C ASP A 390 -2.59 -13.29 22.79
N TRP A 391 -3.88 -13.63 22.77
CA TRP A 391 -4.91 -12.97 23.57
C TRP A 391 -5.63 -13.98 24.45
N TYR A 392 -6.00 -13.56 25.66
CA TYR A 392 -6.81 -14.37 26.57
C TYR A 392 -8.17 -13.71 26.73
N ILE A 393 -9.20 -14.34 26.21
CA ILE A 393 -10.56 -13.81 26.15
C ILE A 393 -11.34 -14.29 27.37
N ALA A 394 -11.74 -13.38 28.24
CA ALA A 394 -12.60 -13.71 29.37
C ALA A 394 -13.99 -14.18 28.88
N LEU A 395 -14.38 -15.38 29.32
CA LEU A 395 -15.58 -16.06 28.80
C LEU A 395 -16.85 -15.69 29.57
N ASP A 396 -16.76 -15.61 30.90
CA ASP A 396 -17.95 -15.62 31.77
C ASP A 396 -18.43 -14.21 32.16
N SER A 397 -17.53 -13.21 32.16
CA SER A 397 -17.86 -11.81 32.49
C SER A 397 -16.96 -10.84 31.72
N PRO A 398 -17.51 -9.76 31.15
CA PRO A 398 -16.69 -8.73 30.50
C PRO A 398 -15.82 -7.93 31.48
N ALA A 399 -16.12 -7.99 32.78
CA ALA A 399 -15.33 -7.35 33.83
C ALA A 399 -14.20 -8.24 34.37
N ALA A 400 -14.10 -9.51 33.95
CA ALA A 400 -13.03 -10.41 34.34
C ALA A 400 -11.78 -10.19 33.48
N VAL A 401 -10.63 -10.59 33.99
CA VAL A 401 -9.35 -10.53 33.27
C VAL A 401 -9.08 -11.91 32.65
N GLY A 402 -8.77 -11.93 31.36
CA GLY A 402 -8.32 -13.15 30.69
C GLY A 402 -6.93 -13.54 31.16
N SER A 403 -6.67 -14.85 31.35
CA SER A 403 -5.37 -15.33 31.83
C SER A 403 -5.03 -16.73 31.32
N PRO A 404 -3.73 -17.03 31.11
CA PRO A 404 -3.27 -18.36 30.73
C PRO A 404 -3.57 -19.42 31.78
N GLU A 405 -3.47 -19.08 33.08
CA GLU A 405 -3.69 -20.04 34.17
C GLU A 405 -5.14 -20.52 34.26
N ARG A 406 -6.07 -19.79 33.63
CA ARG A 406 -7.50 -20.10 33.58
C ARG A 406 -7.98 -20.41 32.14
N ALA A 407 -7.06 -20.67 31.22
CA ALA A 407 -7.39 -21.07 29.87
C ALA A 407 -8.06 -22.46 29.86
N VAL A 408 -9.26 -22.55 29.29
CA VAL A 408 -10.04 -23.80 29.18
C VAL A 408 -10.13 -24.32 27.74
N ALA A 409 -9.73 -23.49 26.78
CA ALA A 409 -9.71 -23.79 25.37
C ALA A 409 -8.71 -22.88 24.64
N GLN A 410 -8.28 -23.32 23.46
CA GLN A 410 -7.41 -22.59 22.54
C GLN A 410 -7.98 -22.62 21.12
N VAL A 411 -7.85 -21.50 20.42
CA VAL A 411 -8.13 -21.34 19.00
C VAL A 411 -6.92 -20.69 18.33
N ALA A 412 -6.39 -21.30 17.28
CA ALA A 412 -5.29 -20.78 16.47
C ALA A 412 -5.78 -20.45 15.06
N LEU A 413 -5.58 -19.23 14.57
CA LEU A 413 -6.03 -18.73 13.27
C LEU A 413 -4.95 -17.87 12.60
N ASP A 414 -4.88 -17.82 11.26
CA ASP A 414 -4.15 -16.74 10.55
C ASP A 414 -4.86 -15.40 10.83
N GLY A 415 -4.09 -14.32 11.02
CA GLY A 415 -4.65 -12.97 11.19
C GLY A 415 -5.62 -12.52 10.11
N VAL A 416 -5.38 -12.85 8.83
CA VAL A 416 -6.34 -12.53 7.76
C VAL A 416 -7.62 -13.35 7.88
N GLU A 417 -7.51 -14.62 8.27
CA GLU A 417 -8.67 -15.49 8.48
C GLU A 417 -9.51 -15.03 9.66
N PHE A 418 -8.87 -14.66 10.78
CA PHE A 418 -9.54 -14.06 11.92
C PHE A 418 -10.27 -12.76 11.54
N CYS A 419 -9.62 -11.87 10.77
CA CYS A 419 -10.26 -10.65 10.28
C CYS A 419 -11.44 -10.93 9.34
N ARG A 420 -11.36 -11.95 8.49
CA ARG A 420 -12.53 -12.39 7.68
C ARG A 420 -13.68 -12.86 8.55
N LEU A 421 -13.40 -13.56 9.64
CA LEU A 421 -14.42 -13.97 10.61
C LEU A 421 -15.03 -12.74 11.29
N VAL A 422 -14.20 -11.81 11.79
CA VAL A 422 -14.66 -10.53 12.39
C VAL A 422 -15.55 -9.75 11.43
N ALA A 423 -15.22 -9.74 10.14
CA ALA A 423 -15.98 -9.07 9.07
C ALA A 423 -17.21 -9.86 8.57
N GLY A 424 -17.53 -11.02 9.17
CA GLY A 424 -18.65 -11.85 8.76
C GLY A 424 -18.55 -12.33 7.30
N ARG A 425 -17.32 -12.45 6.77
CA ARG A 425 -17.04 -12.91 5.39
C ARG A 425 -16.93 -14.44 5.29
N ILE A 426 -16.81 -15.11 6.43
CA ILE A 426 -16.78 -16.57 6.57
C ILE A 426 -17.64 -16.98 7.76
N SER A 427 -18.23 -18.17 7.69
CA SER A 427 -19.01 -18.72 8.79
C SER A 427 -18.10 -19.13 9.96
N PRO A 428 -18.53 -18.95 11.23
CA PRO A 428 -17.79 -19.45 12.39
C PRO A 428 -17.43 -20.95 12.34
N VAL A 429 -18.25 -21.74 11.64
CA VAL A 429 -18.06 -23.19 11.49
C VAL A 429 -17.02 -23.53 10.42
N GLU A 430 -16.81 -22.62 9.47
CA GLU A 430 -15.91 -22.80 8.33
C GLU A 430 -14.53 -22.16 8.57
N ALA A 431 -14.38 -21.34 9.61
CA ALA A 431 -13.13 -20.67 9.95
C ALA A 431 -11.99 -21.69 10.09
N ALA A 432 -10.96 -21.53 9.25
CA ALA A 432 -9.84 -22.45 9.19
C ALA A 432 -8.87 -22.19 10.35
N GLY A 433 -8.91 -23.04 11.38
CA GLY A 433 -8.04 -22.89 12.55
C GLY A 433 -7.87 -24.15 13.40
N GLY A 434 -6.77 -24.18 14.16
CA GLY A 434 -6.55 -25.18 15.20
C GLY A 434 -7.48 -24.94 16.39
N GLN A 435 -8.04 -26.00 16.96
CA GLN A 435 -9.00 -25.92 18.06
C GLN A 435 -8.73 -27.01 19.10
N GLU A 436 -8.57 -26.63 20.36
CA GLU A 436 -8.34 -27.55 21.47
C GLU A 436 -9.09 -27.13 22.75
N GLY A 437 -9.62 -28.09 23.51
CA GLY A 437 -10.28 -27.84 24.80
C GLY A 437 -11.82 -27.76 24.76
N ASP A 438 -12.41 -26.89 25.58
CA ASP A 438 -13.87 -26.73 25.74
C ASP A 438 -14.54 -26.28 24.43
N ARG A 439 -15.23 -27.22 23.76
CA ARG A 439 -15.93 -26.99 22.47
C ARG A 439 -17.04 -25.95 22.56
N GLU A 440 -17.71 -25.82 23.70
CA GLU A 440 -18.76 -24.81 23.88
C GLU A 440 -18.13 -23.42 23.96
N ALA A 441 -17.03 -23.27 24.70
CA ALA A 441 -16.28 -22.01 24.78
C ALA A 441 -15.74 -21.60 23.41
N ILE A 442 -15.16 -22.53 22.64
CA ILE A 442 -14.66 -22.26 21.29
C ILE A 442 -15.79 -21.77 20.38
N ARG A 443 -16.91 -22.51 20.35
CA ARG A 443 -18.07 -22.12 19.55
C ARG A 443 -18.57 -20.74 19.93
N ASP A 444 -18.77 -20.48 21.23
CA ASP A 444 -19.31 -19.20 21.70
C ASP A 444 -18.39 -18.04 21.31
N VAL A 445 -17.05 -18.21 21.40
CA VAL A 445 -16.10 -17.18 20.97
C VAL A 445 -16.14 -16.97 19.46
N LEU A 446 -16.09 -18.02 18.63
CA LEU A 446 -16.10 -17.86 17.17
C LEU A 446 -17.38 -17.17 16.67
N PHE A 447 -18.53 -17.49 17.27
CA PHE A 447 -19.78 -16.81 16.97
C PHE A 447 -19.83 -15.38 17.53
N ALA A 448 -19.20 -15.10 18.68
CA ALA A 448 -19.03 -13.74 19.17
C ALA A 448 -18.15 -12.90 18.25
N THR A 449 -17.06 -13.47 17.73
CA THR A 449 -16.19 -12.84 16.74
C THR A 449 -16.95 -12.45 15.48
N ALA A 450 -17.74 -13.37 14.91
CA ALA A 450 -18.54 -13.05 13.73
C ALA A 450 -19.59 -11.97 13.99
N SER A 451 -20.20 -11.96 15.18
CA SER A 451 -21.21 -10.95 15.55
C SER A 451 -20.69 -9.53 15.74
N LEU A 452 -19.37 -9.30 15.61
CA LEU A 452 -18.81 -7.95 15.56
C LEU A 452 -19.09 -7.26 14.21
N SER A 453 -19.25 -8.04 13.14
CA SER A 453 -19.60 -7.50 11.82
C SER A 453 -20.98 -6.86 11.79
N ARG A 454 -21.11 -5.84 10.95
CA ARG A 454 -22.34 -5.10 10.72
C ARG A 454 -22.31 -4.45 9.35
N LEU A 455 -23.49 -4.08 8.84
CA LEU A 455 -23.61 -3.02 7.84
C LEU A 455 -23.57 -1.68 8.56
#